data_AF-A0A7N2L5V0-F1
#
_entry.id   AF-A0A7N2L5V0-F1
#
_cell.length_a   1.000
_cell.length_b   1.000
_cell.length_c   1.000
_cell.angle_alpha   90.00
_cell.angle_beta   90.00
_cell.angle_gamma   90.00
#
_symmetry.space_group_name_H-M   'P 1'
#
loop_
_entity.id
_entity.type
_entity.pdbx_description
1 polymer ?
#
loop_
_entity_poly.entity_id
_entity_poly.type
_entity_poly.pdbx_seq_one_letter_code
_entity_poly.pdbx_strand_id
1 'polypeptide(L)'
;MPSCPVLSCSAPASMTVHLLARLAHLALKILEEDKSLAYARDTNGETALHVLARKPSTIGNKSDLGIWKRSINPLEKIVPPSYIKMKNSKNQTPKELFAEEHKLLKEGEKWMKSTATSCMLVATFIATVEFAAIITVPGGENNNTGVPIFLREKWFLIFVISDAIALFSSSASIIMFLSILTSRYAENDFLISLPTRLMFGISTLFISIATMVLASLYWSHLSDP
;
A
#
# COMPACT_ATOMS: atom_id res chain seq x y z
N MET A 1 5.49 -46.11 20.52
CA MET A 1 5.37 -45.07 19.48
C MET A 1 4.47 -43.97 20.01
N PRO A 2 4.99 -42.80 20.41
CA PRO A 2 4.16 -41.66 20.73
C PRO A 2 4.16 -40.63 19.58
N SER A 3 2.95 -40.18 19.33
CA SER A 3 2.44 -39.20 18.38
C SER A 3 3.18 -37.85 18.36
N CYS A 4 3.45 -37.33 17.16
CA CYS A 4 3.74 -35.91 16.95
C CYS A 4 2.43 -35.10 16.99
N PRO A 5 2.34 -33.97 17.71
CA PRO A 5 1.27 -33.02 17.52
C PRO A 5 1.62 -32.08 16.35
N VAL A 6 0.70 -32.02 15.41
CA VAL A 6 0.64 -31.05 14.32
C VAL A 6 0.51 -29.66 14.94
N LEU A 7 1.57 -28.84 14.90
CA LEU A 7 1.47 -27.42 15.21
C LEU A 7 1.33 -26.65 13.89
N SER A 8 0.08 -26.56 13.40
CA SER A 8 -0.31 -25.47 12.54
C SER A 8 -0.27 -24.19 13.38
N CYS A 9 0.54 -23.20 13.03
CA CYS A 9 0.29 -21.82 13.44
C CYS A 9 0.98 -20.84 12.49
N SER A 10 0.13 -20.15 11.74
CA SER A 10 0.35 -18.87 11.09
C SER A 10 1.29 -17.95 11.89
N ALA A 11 2.53 -17.75 11.44
CA ALA A 11 3.38 -16.64 11.87
C ALA A 11 4.53 -16.31 10.89
N PRO A 12 4.26 -15.94 9.62
CA PRO A 12 5.35 -15.54 8.72
C PRO A 12 5.93 -14.15 9.04
N ALA A 13 5.19 -13.27 9.73
CA ALA A 13 5.67 -11.92 10.01
C ALA A 13 6.69 -11.85 11.17
N SER A 14 6.45 -12.57 12.26
CA SER A 14 7.30 -12.50 13.47
C SER A 14 8.69 -13.11 13.28
N MET A 15 8.77 -14.24 12.56
CA MET A 15 10.05 -14.91 12.27
C MET A 15 10.95 -14.06 11.36
N THR A 16 10.35 -13.36 10.39
CA THR A 16 11.04 -12.46 9.46
C THR A 16 11.62 -11.24 10.19
N VAL A 17 10.85 -10.63 11.10
CA VAL A 17 11.32 -9.52 11.94
C VAL A 17 12.46 -9.96 12.86
N HIS A 18 12.37 -11.16 13.45
CA HIS A 18 13.41 -11.69 14.33
C HIS A 18 14.70 -12.02 13.56
N LEU A 19 14.60 -12.55 12.35
CA LEU A 19 15.73 -12.79 11.45
C LEU A 19 16.40 -11.50 10.99
N LEU A 20 15.61 -10.48 10.61
CA LEU A 20 16.12 -9.16 10.24
C LEU A 20 16.81 -8.45 11.41
N ALA A 21 16.25 -8.54 12.62
CA ALA A 21 16.88 -7.99 13.82
C ALA A 21 18.22 -8.68 14.13
N ARG A 22 18.28 -10.02 13.99
CA ARG A 22 19.53 -10.77 14.13
C ARG A 22 20.55 -10.45 13.05
N LEU A 23 20.13 -10.26 11.79
CA LEU A 23 21.01 -9.85 10.70
C LEU A 23 21.53 -8.43 10.87
N ALA A 24 20.70 -7.49 11.31
CA ALA A 24 21.12 -6.12 11.60
C ALA A 24 22.12 -6.09 12.78
N HIS A 25 21.85 -6.86 13.83
CA HIS A 25 22.76 -7.01 14.95
C HIS A 25 24.08 -7.69 14.53
N LEU A 26 24.03 -8.70 13.66
CA LEU A 26 25.20 -9.38 13.13
C LEU A 26 26.03 -8.44 12.25
N ALA A 27 25.39 -7.66 11.37
CA ALA A 27 26.06 -6.65 10.55
C ALA A 27 26.75 -5.59 11.39
N LEU A 28 26.14 -5.18 12.50
CA LEU A 28 26.73 -4.21 13.43
C LEU A 28 27.94 -4.81 14.17
N LYS A 29 27.87 -6.10 14.53
CA LYS A 29 28.98 -6.84 15.12
C LYS A 29 30.15 -7.05 14.14
N ILE A 30 29.85 -7.32 12.87
CA ILE A 30 30.85 -7.41 11.79
C ILE A 30 31.49 -6.03 11.53
N LEU A 31 30.72 -4.94 11.61
CA LEU A 31 31.23 -3.55 11.52
C LEU A 31 32.09 -3.16 12.74
N GLU A 32 31.86 -3.77 13.91
CA GLU A 32 32.72 -3.60 15.09
C GLU A 32 34.03 -4.40 14.98
N GLU A 33 33.98 -5.62 14.44
CA GLU A 33 35.15 -6.47 14.20
C GLU A 33 36.03 -5.93 13.07
N ASP A 34 35.41 -5.46 11.98
CA ASP A 34 36.12 -4.93 10.81
C ASP A 34 35.68 -3.50 10.49
N LYS A 35 36.37 -2.55 11.11
CA LYS A 35 36.18 -1.11 10.86
C LYS A 35 36.41 -0.74 9.39
N SER A 36 37.18 -1.54 8.64
CA SER A 36 37.46 -1.27 7.22
C SER A 36 36.20 -1.32 6.35
N LEU A 37 35.21 -2.14 6.73
CA LEU A 37 33.92 -2.24 6.05
C LEU A 37 33.07 -0.97 6.19
N ALA A 38 33.23 -0.21 7.28
CA ALA A 38 32.57 1.10 7.41
C ALA A 38 33.13 2.13 6.40
N TYR A 39 34.35 1.91 5.92
CA TYR A 39 35.05 2.76 4.95
C TYR A 39 34.95 2.24 3.51
N ALA A 40 34.43 1.02 3.31
CA ALA A 40 34.23 0.45 2.00
C ALA A 40 33.32 1.35 1.15
N ARG A 41 33.72 1.56 -0.10
CA ARG A 41 32.93 2.30 -1.08
C ARG A 41 32.27 1.32 -2.01
N ASP A 42 30.98 1.51 -2.25
CA ASP A 42 30.30 0.81 -3.32
C ASP A 42 30.69 1.39 -4.70
N THR A 43 30.13 0.82 -5.76
CA THR A 43 30.31 1.30 -7.14
C THR A 43 29.82 2.74 -7.38
N ASN A 44 29.01 3.29 -6.47
CA ASN A 44 28.47 4.64 -6.49
C ASN A 44 29.26 5.60 -5.57
N GLY A 45 30.39 5.16 -5.02
CA GLY A 45 31.21 5.94 -4.09
C GLY A 45 30.57 6.14 -2.71
N GLU A 46 29.50 5.40 -2.41
CA GLU A 46 28.71 5.47 -1.20
C GLU A 46 29.39 4.70 -0.07
N THR A 47 29.42 5.31 1.11
CA THR A 47 29.84 4.67 2.35
C THR A 47 28.63 4.06 3.05
N ALA A 48 28.87 3.24 4.08
CA ALA A 48 27.80 2.69 4.91
C ALA A 48 26.81 3.77 5.44
N LEU A 49 27.30 4.98 5.71
CA LEU A 49 26.46 6.12 6.11
C LEU A 49 25.50 6.59 5.00
N HIS A 50 25.94 6.58 3.73
CA HIS A 50 25.09 6.95 2.59
C HIS A 50 24.01 5.89 2.34
N VAL A 51 24.38 4.61 2.45
CA VAL A 51 23.43 3.50 2.30
C VAL A 51 22.36 3.56 3.40
N LEU A 52 22.74 3.90 4.63
CA LEU A 52 21.79 4.08 5.73
C LEU A 52 20.96 5.35 5.60
N ALA A 53 21.51 6.41 5.01
CA ALA A 53 20.77 7.62 4.70
C ALA A 53 19.60 7.37 3.73
N ARG A 54 19.75 6.40 2.81
CA ARG A 54 18.68 5.98 1.89
C ARG A 54 17.64 5.08 2.57
N LYS A 55 17.97 4.48 3.73
CA LYS A 55 17.07 3.53 4.37
C LYS A 55 15.85 4.28 4.93
N PRO A 56 14.62 3.86 4.58
CA PRO A 56 13.42 4.48 5.08
C PRO A 56 13.35 4.23 6.58
N SER A 57 13.79 5.22 7.35
CA SER A 57 13.81 5.15 8.79
C SER A 57 12.38 5.35 9.29
N THR A 58 12.02 4.69 10.40
CA THR A 58 10.68 4.68 10.99
C THR A 58 10.02 6.07 10.95
N ILE A 59 9.07 6.25 10.02
CA ILE A 59 8.28 7.47 9.86
C ILE A 59 7.26 7.48 10.99
N GLY A 60 7.68 8.02 12.12
CA GLY A 60 6.80 8.48 13.20
C GLY A 60 6.99 9.98 13.36
N ASN A 61 6.09 10.64 14.07
CA ASN A 61 6.01 12.10 14.32
C ASN A 61 7.21 12.70 15.10
N LYS A 62 8.43 12.25 14.82
CA LYS A 62 9.69 12.75 15.37
C LYS A 62 10.38 13.62 14.33
N SER A 63 11.17 14.58 14.81
CA SER A 63 12.01 15.40 13.94
C SER A 63 12.97 14.51 13.14
N ASP A 64 13.09 14.78 11.83
CA ASP A 64 14.00 14.07 10.91
C ASP A 64 15.43 13.98 11.49
N LEU A 65 15.82 14.99 12.26
CA LEU A 65 17.09 15.09 12.96
C LEU A 65 17.26 14.07 14.10
N GLY A 66 16.19 13.75 14.82
CA GLY A 66 16.19 12.73 15.87
C GLY A 66 16.21 11.30 15.30
N ILE A 67 15.56 11.10 14.15
CA ILE A 67 15.60 9.83 13.41
C ILE A 67 17.01 9.62 12.84
N TRP A 68 17.57 10.63 12.17
CA TRP A 68 18.95 10.64 11.69
C TRP A 68 19.92 10.28 12.80
N LYS A 69 19.89 11.04 13.91
CA LYS A 69 20.81 10.84 15.04
C LYS A 69 20.73 9.43 15.62
N ARG A 70 19.53 8.83 15.69
CA ARG A 70 19.37 7.45 16.16
C ARG A 70 19.98 6.44 15.19
N SER A 71 19.83 6.64 13.88
CA SER A 71 20.39 5.77 12.85
C SER A 71 21.91 5.87 12.75
N ILE A 72 22.49 7.06 12.97
CA ILE A 72 23.94 7.27 12.89
C ILE A 72 24.69 7.05 14.21
N ASN A 73 24.03 7.13 15.38
CA ASN A 73 24.68 7.01 16.69
C ASN A 73 25.55 5.75 16.88
N PRO A 74 25.18 4.55 16.37
CA PRO A 74 26.06 3.39 16.42
C PRO A 74 27.33 3.56 15.57
N LEU A 75 27.23 4.25 14.43
CA LEU A 75 28.32 4.44 13.47
C LEU A 75 29.18 5.65 13.81
N GLU A 76 28.64 6.66 14.48
CA GLU A 76 29.38 7.82 14.96
C GLU A 76 30.49 7.43 15.96
N LYS A 77 30.31 6.29 16.67
CA LYS A 77 31.35 5.71 17.54
C LYS A 77 32.47 4.99 16.78
N ILE A 78 32.23 4.61 15.52
CA ILE A 78 33.11 3.76 14.71
C ILE A 78 33.78 4.57 13.59
N VAL A 79 33.10 5.59 13.08
CA VAL A 79 33.45 6.36 11.89
C VAL A 79 34.00 7.74 12.28
N PRO A 80 35.18 8.16 11.78
CA PRO A 80 35.74 9.47 12.07
C PRO A 80 34.87 10.64 11.57
N PRO A 81 34.93 11.83 12.22
CA PRO A 81 34.10 12.99 11.86
C PRO A 81 34.26 13.48 10.41
N SER A 82 35.41 13.20 9.79
CA SER A 82 35.69 13.54 8.39
C SER A 82 34.75 12.83 7.39
N TYR A 83 34.32 11.61 7.70
CA TYR A 83 33.50 10.78 6.81
C TYR A 83 32.02 11.17 6.80
N ILE A 84 31.55 11.90 7.82
CA ILE A 84 30.20 12.49 7.84
C ILE A 84 30.07 13.59 6.78
N LYS A 85 31.18 14.22 6.40
CA LYS A 85 31.25 15.24 5.35
C LYS A 85 31.68 14.67 4.00
N MET A 86 31.98 13.38 3.93
CA MET A 86 32.40 12.74 2.68
C MET A 86 31.22 12.67 1.73
N LYS A 87 31.49 12.91 0.45
CA LYS A 87 30.48 12.97 -0.59
C LYS A 87 30.47 11.72 -1.44
N ASN A 88 29.28 11.30 -1.88
CA ASN A 88 29.12 10.25 -2.89
C ASN A 88 29.46 10.76 -4.30
N SER A 89 29.32 9.92 -5.32
CA SER A 89 29.53 10.31 -6.73
C SER A 89 28.58 11.41 -7.23
N LYS A 90 27.45 11.64 -6.54
CA LYS A 90 26.53 12.77 -6.80
C LYS A 90 26.91 14.04 -6.03
N ASN A 91 28.08 14.04 -5.37
CA ASN A 91 28.60 15.15 -4.57
C ASN A 91 27.72 15.52 -3.37
N GLN A 92 26.95 14.55 -2.84
CA GLN A 92 26.04 14.72 -1.70
C GLN A 92 26.64 14.11 -0.44
N THR A 93 26.46 14.78 0.70
CA THR A 93 26.77 14.19 2.00
C THR A 93 25.65 13.23 2.46
N PRO A 94 25.94 12.28 3.37
CA PRO A 94 24.91 11.38 3.92
C PRO A 94 23.72 12.13 4.52
N LYS A 95 23.95 13.28 5.15
CA LYS A 95 22.91 14.10 5.78
C LYS A 95 22.02 14.80 4.74
N GLU A 96 22.61 15.31 3.67
CA GLU A 96 21.87 15.92 2.55
C GLU A 96 21.03 14.87 1.83
N LEU A 97 21.62 13.69 1.54
CA LEU A 97 20.93 12.56 0.93
C LEU A 97 19.73 12.11 1.78
N PHE A 98 19.91 11.99 3.09
CA PHE A 98 18.83 11.64 4.02
C PHE A 98 17.69 12.66 4.00
N ALA A 99 18.02 13.96 4.03
CA ALA A 99 17.02 15.03 4.05
C ALA A 99 16.21 15.08 2.74
N GLU A 100 16.87 14.86 1.60
CA GLU A 100 16.21 14.83 0.30
C GLU A 100 15.26 13.64 0.16
N GLU A 101 15.75 12.42 0.44
CA GLU A 101 14.95 11.20 0.38
C GLU A 101 13.75 11.29 1.33
N HIS A 102 13.95 11.70 2.59
CA HIS A 102 12.84 11.83 3.53
C HIS A 102 11.80 12.88 3.12
N LYS A 103 12.23 13.97 2.48
CA LYS A 103 11.30 14.98 1.95
C LYS A 103 10.43 14.39 0.85
N LEU A 104 11.02 13.69 -0.12
CA LEU A 104 10.30 13.04 -1.21
C LEU A 104 9.32 11.98 -0.70
N LEU A 105 9.72 11.19 0.30
CA LEU A 105 8.86 10.17 0.90
C LEU A 105 7.65 10.78 1.60
N LYS A 106 7.84 11.86 2.35
CA LYS A 106 6.75 12.55 3.06
C LYS A 106 5.77 13.20 2.08
N GLU A 107 6.28 13.76 1.01
CA GLU A 107 5.46 14.34 -0.06
C GLU A 107 4.67 13.26 -0.81
N GLY A 108 5.32 12.13 -1.13
CA GLY A 108 4.68 10.95 -1.69
C GLY A 108 3.57 10.40 -0.81
N GLU A 109 3.80 10.23 0.49
CA GLU A 109 2.78 9.76 1.44
C GLU A 109 1.58 10.72 1.49
N LYS A 110 1.84 12.03 1.55
CA LYS A 110 0.78 13.05 1.54
C LYS A 110 -0.03 12.99 0.25
N TRP A 111 0.63 12.89 -0.90
CA TRP A 111 0.00 12.76 -2.20
C TRP A 111 -0.87 11.51 -2.29
N MET A 112 -0.36 10.36 -1.82
CA MET A 112 -1.10 9.10 -1.80
C MET A 112 -2.33 9.16 -0.91
N LYS A 113 -2.24 9.75 0.30
CA LYS A 113 -3.38 9.92 1.22
C LYS A 113 -4.43 10.86 0.66
N SER A 114 -4.01 11.95 0.03
CA SER A 114 -4.94 12.87 -0.65
C SER A 114 -5.68 12.16 -1.78
N THR A 115 -4.94 11.41 -2.61
CA THR A 115 -5.49 10.65 -3.74
C THR A 115 -6.45 9.56 -3.27
N ALA A 116 -6.06 8.77 -2.26
CA ALA A 116 -6.89 7.72 -1.68
C ALA A 116 -8.21 8.27 -1.12
N THR A 117 -8.18 9.45 -0.47
CA THR A 117 -9.40 10.12 0.00
C THR A 117 -10.32 10.47 -1.15
N SER A 118 -9.81 11.12 -2.20
CA SER A 118 -10.61 11.49 -3.38
C SER A 118 -11.19 10.27 -4.10
N CYS A 119 -10.39 9.22 -4.32
CA CYS A 119 -10.84 8.00 -4.97
C CYS A 119 -11.86 7.22 -4.11
N MET A 120 -11.70 7.22 -2.78
CA MET A 120 -12.68 6.65 -1.86
C MET A 120 -14.03 7.35 -1.94
N LEU A 121 -14.06 8.68 -2.06
CA LEU A 121 -15.31 9.43 -2.26
C LEU A 121 -15.99 9.04 -3.57
N VAL A 122 -15.22 8.91 -4.66
CA VAL A 122 -15.74 8.45 -5.96
C VAL A 122 -16.31 7.03 -5.86
N ALA A 123 -15.57 6.10 -5.24
CA ALA A 123 -16.04 4.73 -5.02
C ALA A 123 -17.34 4.71 -4.20
N THR A 124 -17.38 5.44 -3.10
CA THR A 124 -18.56 5.55 -2.23
C THR A 124 -19.77 6.10 -2.99
N PHE A 125 -19.54 7.09 -3.85
CA PHE A 125 -20.59 7.64 -4.73
C PHE A 125 -21.13 6.56 -5.69
N ILE A 126 -20.25 5.83 -6.39
CA ILE A 126 -20.64 4.74 -7.29
C ILE A 126 -21.47 3.69 -6.54
N ALA A 127 -20.99 3.24 -5.37
CA ALA A 127 -21.69 2.24 -4.56
C ALA A 127 -23.09 2.71 -4.12
N THR A 128 -23.25 4.01 -3.84
CA THR A 128 -24.54 4.61 -3.49
C THR A 128 -25.50 4.62 -4.67
N VAL A 129 -25.02 4.97 -5.87
CA VAL A 129 -25.82 5.01 -7.10
C VAL A 129 -26.29 3.61 -7.49
N GLU A 130 -25.42 2.61 -7.44
CA GLU A 130 -25.74 1.21 -7.78
C GLU A 130 -26.72 0.59 -6.77
N PHE A 131 -26.50 0.85 -5.48
CA PHE A 131 -27.46 0.43 -4.45
C PHE A 131 -28.85 1.03 -4.68
N ALA A 132 -28.93 2.30 -5.08
CA ALA A 132 -30.18 2.94 -5.46
C ALA A 132 -30.79 2.35 -6.75
N ALA A 133 -29.95 1.98 -7.72
CA ALA A 133 -30.39 1.36 -8.97
C ALA A 133 -31.06 0.00 -8.72
N ILE A 134 -30.49 -0.86 -7.86
CA ILE A 134 -31.10 -2.15 -7.49
C ILE A 134 -32.49 -1.98 -6.89
N ILE A 135 -32.69 -1.02 -5.98
CA ILE A 135 -33.98 -0.86 -5.28
C ILE A 135 -35.05 -0.18 -6.13
N THR A 136 -34.66 0.57 -7.17
CA THR A 136 -35.57 1.28 -8.07
C THR A 136 -35.92 0.47 -9.32
N VAL A 137 -35.42 -0.76 -9.44
CA VAL A 137 -35.81 -1.67 -10.52
C VAL A 137 -37.32 -1.93 -10.49
N PRO A 138 -38.05 -1.68 -11.59
CA PRO A 138 -39.46 -2.03 -11.69
C PRO A 138 -39.61 -3.56 -11.73
N GLY A 139 -40.05 -4.16 -10.62
CA GLY A 139 -40.37 -5.58 -10.54
C GLY A 139 -41.87 -5.81 -10.74
N GLY A 140 -42.28 -6.18 -11.95
CA GLY A 140 -43.63 -6.68 -12.19
C GLY A 140 -43.79 -8.14 -11.71
N GLU A 141 -44.90 -8.48 -11.08
CA GLU A 141 -45.24 -9.85 -10.69
C GLU A 141 -46.00 -10.55 -11.83
N ASN A 142 -45.63 -11.79 -12.15
CA ASN A 142 -46.38 -12.57 -13.14
C ASN A 142 -47.53 -13.30 -12.44
N ASN A 143 -48.75 -12.88 -12.72
CA ASN A 143 -50.00 -13.34 -12.10
C ASN A 143 -50.24 -14.86 -12.18
N ASN A 144 -49.48 -15.57 -13.04
CA ASN A 144 -49.63 -17.00 -13.29
C ASN A 144 -48.56 -17.89 -12.64
N THR A 145 -47.42 -17.32 -12.19
CA THR A 145 -46.28 -18.14 -11.72
C THR A 145 -45.68 -17.66 -10.40
N GLY A 146 -46.03 -16.46 -9.91
CA GLY A 146 -45.49 -15.90 -8.65
C GLY A 146 -44.00 -15.58 -8.71
N VAL A 147 -43.40 -15.56 -9.92
CA VAL A 147 -42.00 -15.23 -10.17
C VAL A 147 -41.92 -13.81 -10.76
N PRO A 148 -40.96 -12.97 -10.36
CA PRO A 148 -40.79 -11.64 -10.95
C PRO A 148 -40.63 -11.72 -12.48
N ILE A 149 -41.45 -10.99 -13.23
CA ILE A 149 -41.52 -11.00 -14.70
C ILE A 149 -40.15 -10.69 -15.32
N PHE A 150 -39.44 -9.73 -14.76
CA PHE A 150 -38.18 -9.23 -15.30
C PHE A 150 -36.99 -10.20 -15.15
N LEU A 151 -37.03 -11.18 -14.25
CA LEU A 151 -35.95 -12.17 -14.09
C LEU A 151 -35.76 -13.08 -15.30
N ARG A 152 -36.74 -13.15 -16.20
CA ARG A 152 -36.69 -14.00 -17.39
C ARG A 152 -36.00 -13.34 -18.58
N GLU A 153 -35.85 -12.01 -18.56
CA GLU A 153 -35.22 -11.26 -19.64
C GLU A 153 -33.69 -11.29 -19.53
N LYS A 154 -33.03 -11.63 -20.63
CA LYS A 154 -31.56 -11.75 -20.67
C LYS A 154 -30.87 -10.43 -20.29
N TRP A 155 -31.44 -9.30 -20.70
CA TRP A 155 -30.91 -7.97 -20.42
C TRP A 155 -30.97 -7.61 -18.93
N PHE A 156 -32.04 -8.02 -18.24
CA PHE A 156 -32.18 -7.80 -16.80
C PHE A 156 -31.16 -8.60 -15.98
N LEU A 157 -30.92 -9.86 -16.36
CA LEU A 157 -29.90 -10.68 -15.70
C LEU A 157 -28.49 -10.08 -15.87
N ILE A 158 -28.17 -9.59 -17.07
CA ILE A 158 -26.88 -8.93 -17.34
C ILE A 158 -26.75 -7.64 -16.53
N PHE A 159 -27.83 -6.85 -16.41
CA PHE A 159 -27.87 -5.66 -15.56
C PHE A 159 -27.55 -6.00 -14.10
N VAL A 160 -28.25 -6.96 -13.50
CA VAL A 160 -28.05 -7.36 -12.10
C VAL A 160 -26.63 -7.89 -11.85
N ILE A 161 -26.08 -8.69 -12.77
CA ILE A 161 -24.71 -9.20 -12.65
C ILE A 161 -23.69 -8.05 -12.74
N SER A 162 -23.88 -7.13 -13.69
CA SER A 162 -22.98 -5.98 -13.87
C SER A 162 -22.99 -5.06 -12.65
N ASP A 163 -24.18 -4.75 -12.12
CA ASP A 163 -24.36 -3.92 -10.93
C ASP A 163 -23.73 -4.58 -9.69
N ALA A 164 -23.92 -5.88 -9.50
CA ALA A 164 -23.29 -6.62 -8.41
C ALA A 164 -21.75 -6.57 -8.48
N ILE A 165 -21.16 -6.79 -9.68
CA ILE A 165 -19.70 -6.70 -9.86
C ILE A 165 -19.20 -5.30 -9.53
N ALA A 166 -19.94 -4.27 -9.95
CA ALA A 166 -19.58 -2.90 -9.71
C ALA A 166 -19.62 -2.53 -8.22
N LEU A 167 -20.64 -3.00 -7.49
CA LEU A 167 -20.79 -2.84 -6.03
C LEU A 167 -19.67 -3.54 -5.26
N PHE A 168 -19.37 -4.79 -5.61
CA PHE A 168 -18.29 -5.55 -4.96
C PHE A 168 -16.93 -4.91 -5.24
N SER A 169 -16.67 -4.51 -6.48
CA SER A 169 -15.41 -3.88 -6.88
C SER A 169 -15.24 -2.51 -6.22
N SER A 170 -16.30 -1.71 -6.14
CA SER A 170 -16.32 -0.42 -5.44
C SER A 170 -16.06 -0.60 -3.94
N SER A 171 -16.75 -1.54 -3.29
CA SER A 171 -16.55 -1.86 -1.87
C SER A 171 -15.12 -2.31 -1.58
N ALA A 172 -14.54 -3.16 -2.43
CA ALA A 172 -13.15 -3.59 -2.33
C ALA A 172 -12.18 -2.40 -2.49
N SER A 173 -12.46 -1.48 -3.41
CA SER A 173 -11.69 -0.24 -3.58
C SER A 173 -11.73 0.66 -2.34
N ILE A 174 -12.92 0.84 -1.73
CA ILE A 174 -13.09 1.58 -0.47
C ILE A 174 -12.25 0.96 0.65
N ILE A 175 -12.31 -0.37 0.83
CA ILE A 175 -11.53 -1.07 1.86
C ILE A 175 -10.01 -0.89 1.63
N MET A 176 -9.56 -0.92 0.37
CA MET A 176 -8.15 -0.71 0.02
C MET A 176 -7.70 0.73 0.31
N PHE A 177 -8.48 1.74 -0.08
CA PHE A 177 -8.16 3.14 0.24
C PHE A 177 -8.25 3.42 1.74
N LEU A 178 -9.19 2.78 2.44
CA LEU A 178 -9.32 2.88 3.90
C LEU A 178 -8.10 2.25 4.58
N SER A 179 -7.60 1.13 4.06
CA SER A 179 -6.35 0.54 4.52
C SER A 179 -5.18 1.53 4.42
N ILE A 180 -5.12 2.34 3.35
CA ILE A 180 -4.09 3.37 3.15
C ILE A 180 -4.24 4.53 4.15
N LEU A 181 -5.48 4.98 4.40
CA LEU A 181 -5.75 6.11 5.30
C LEU A 181 -5.62 5.74 6.78
N THR A 182 -6.10 4.56 7.18
CA THR A 182 -6.09 4.06 8.57
C THR A 182 -4.73 3.50 8.98
N SER A 183 -3.90 3.11 8.01
CA SER A 183 -2.57 2.55 8.26
C SER A 183 -1.63 3.56 8.94
N ARG A 184 -1.38 3.37 10.25
CA ARG A 184 -0.17 3.83 10.95
C ARG A 184 0.87 2.71 10.92
N TYR A 185 1.45 2.40 9.77
CA TYR A 185 2.34 1.24 9.66
C TYR A 185 3.75 1.52 10.17
N ALA A 186 4.23 0.58 10.98
CA ALA A 186 5.61 0.43 11.40
C ALA A 186 6.35 -0.55 10.48
N GLU A 187 7.66 -0.27 10.32
CA GLU A 187 8.75 -1.09 9.78
C GLU A 187 8.78 -1.46 8.28
N ASN A 188 9.65 -0.71 7.59
CA ASN A 188 10.65 -1.13 6.59
C ASN A 188 10.21 -1.68 5.22
N ASP A 189 9.01 -2.24 5.05
CA ASP A 189 8.47 -2.66 3.72
C ASP A 189 7.23 -1.85 3.28
N PHE A 190 6.94 -0.78 4.02
CA PHE A 190 5.74 0.02 3.85
C PHE A 190 5.71 0.76 2.51
N LEU A 191 6.83 1.30 2.03
CA LEU A 191 6.87 2.13 0.82
C LEU A 191 6.70 1.36 -0.49
N ILE A 192 6.87 0.04 -0.48
CA ILE A 192 6.62 -0.79 -1.66
C ILE A 192 5.20 -1.35 -1.61
N SER A 193 4.73 -1.71 -0.42
CA SER A 193 3.38 -2.26 -0.23
C SER A 193 2.28 -1.18 -0.32
N LEU A 194 2.55 0.07 0.09
CA LEU A 194 1.62 1.20 -0.01
C LEU A 194 1.25 1.51 -1.47
N PRO A 195 2.21 1.82 -2.37
CA PRO A 195 1.90 2.15 -3.75
C PRO A 195 1.25 0.97 -4.46
N THR A 196 1.69 -0.25 -4.14
CA THR A 196 1.08 -1.46 -4.68
C THR A 196 -0.40 -1.56 -4.30
N ARG A 197 -0.76 -1.36 -3.03
CA ARG A 197 -2.17 -1.34 -2.59
C ARG A 197 -2.97 -0.20 -3.25
N LEU A 198 -2.35 0.97 -3.42
CA LEU A 198 -2.97 2.10 -4.12
C LEU A 198 -3.28 1.74 -5.57
N MET A 199 -2.32 1.14 -6.29
CA MET A 199 -2.49 0.68 -7.67
C MET A 199 -3.61 -0.36 -7.79
N PHE A 200 -3.64 -1.35 -6.89
CA PHE A 200 -4.75 -2.32 -6.84
C PHE A 200 -6.09 -1.63 -6.59
N GLY A 201 -6.18 -0.69 -5.64
CA GLY A 201 -7.41 0.05 -5.35
C GLY A 201 -7.90 0.91 -6.52
N ILE A 202 -6.98 1.57 -7.25
CA ILE A 202 -7.31 2.31 -8.47
C ILE A 202 -7.76 1.36 -9.58
N SER A 203 -7.15 0.19 -9.74
CA SER A 203 -7.54 -0.78 -10.75
C SER A 203 -8.97 -1.30 -10.54
N THR A 204 -9.35 -1.63 -9.29
CA THR A 204 -10.72 -2.05 -8.97
C THR A 204 -11.73 -0.91 -9.13
N LEU A 205 -11.31 0.33 -8.88
CA LEU A 205 -12.13 1.51 -9.15
C LEU A 205 -12.42 1.67 -10.66
N PHE A 206 -11.43 1.51 -11.51
CA PHE A 206 -11.61 1.55 -12.97
C PHE A 206 -12.56 0.45 -13.46
N ILE A 207 -12.43 -0.76 -12.91
CA ILE A 207 -13.35 -1.88 -13.21
C ILE A 207 -14.77 -1.50 -12.81
N SER A 208 -14.96 -0.95 -11.60
CA SER A 208 -16.27 -0.49 -11.11
C SER A 208 -16.90 0.57 -12.03
N ILE A 209 -16.13 1.58 -12.46
CA ILE A 209 -16.61 2.59 -13.40
C ILE A 209 -17.03 1.97 -14.74
N ALA A 210 -16.22 1.06 -15.28
CA ALA A 210 -16.53 0.40 -16.55
C ALA A 210 -17.80 -0.45 -16.44
N THR A 211 -17.97 -1.22 -15.37
CA THR A 211 -19.17 -2.03 -15.13
C THR A 211 -20.41 -1.20 -14.84
N MET A 212 -20.26 -0.05 -14.18
CA MET A 212 -21.36 0.91 -13.98
C MET A 212 -21.86 1.47 -15.32
N VAL A 213 -20.95 1.83 -16.24
CA VAL A 213 -21.31 2.31 -17.59
C VAL A 213 -21.97 1.20 -18.41
N LEU A 214 -21.53 -0.05 -18.26
CA LEU A 214 -22.19 -1.18 -18.89
C LEU A 214 -23.59 -1.40 -18.32
N ALA A 215 -23.75 -1.35 -17.00
CA ALA A 215 -25.05 -1.50 -16.34
C ALA A 215 -26.04 -0.42 -16.83
N SER A 216 -25.61 0.85 -16.94
CA SER A 216 -26.47 1.92 -17.43
C SER A 216 -26.82 1.78 -18.92
N LEU A 217 -25.91 1.25 -19.75
CA LEU A 217 -26.21 0.94 -21.14
C LEU A 217 -27.25 -0.18 -21.26
N TYR A 218 -27.09 -1.29 -20.52
CA TYR A 218 -28.08 -2.36 -20.51
C TYR A 218 -29.43 -1.91 -19.96
N TRP A 219 -29.41 -1.03 -18.96
CA TRP A 219 -30.61 -0.38 -18.45
C TRP A 219 -31.35 0.43 -19.51
N SER A 220 -30.62 1.21 -20.32
CA SER A 220 -31.24 1.95 -21.44
C SER A 220 -31.86 1.01 -22.48
N HIS A 221 -31.18 -0.10 -22.80
CA HIS A 221 -31.71 -1.05 -23.76
C HIS A 221 -32.90 -1.86 -23.23
N LEU A 222 -32.95 -2.10 -21.91
CA LEU A 222 -34.11 -2.68 -21.23
C LEU A 222 -35.31 -1.72 -21.19
N SER A 223 -35.08 -0.41 -21.29
CA SER A 223 -36.12 0.62 -21.26
C SER A 223 -36.69 0.95 -22.64
N ASP A 224 -36.10 0.44 -23.73
CA ASP A 224 -36.64 0.59 -25.08
C ASP A 224 -37.79 -0.41 -25.30
N PRO A 225 -39.01 0.06 -25.66
CA PRO A 225 -40.22 -0.76 -25.78
C PRO A 225 -40.30 -1.61 -27.06
#